data_AF-A0A6B3EGH5-F1
#
_entry.id   AF-A0A6B3EGH5-F1
#
_cell.length_a   1.000
_cell.length_b   1.000
_cell.length_c   1.000
_cell.angle_alpha   90.00
_cell.angle_beta   90.00
_cell.angle_gamma   90.00
#
_symmetry.space_group_name_H-M   'P 1'
#
loop_
_entity.id
_entity.type
_entity.pdbx_description
1 polymer ?
#
loop_
_entity_poly.entity_id
_entity_poly.type
_entity_poly.pdbx_seq_one_letter_code
_entity_poly.pdbx_strand_id
1 'polypeptide(L)'
;RVLATAGERRAEELRGLGAEVTPYGEGMAARVRELAGGDVDLAIDAAPPSGGLPELIRTVAAPRDVMTMSDFAAAEELGVRYQFGEEGN
;
A
#
# COMPACT_ATOMS: atom_id res chain seq x y z
N ARG A 1 -7.53 9.28 -8.79
CA ARG A 1 -6.08 9.61 -8.79
C ARG A 1 -5.35 8.43 -8.17
N VAL A 2 -4.16 8.07 -8.65
CA VAL A 2 -3.40 6.91 -8.14
C VAL A 2 -2.01 7.36 -7.74
N LEU A 3 -1.61 6.99 -6.53
CA LEU A 3 -0.26 7.13 -6.00
C LEU A 3 0.36 5.74 -5.91
N ALA A 4 1.57 5.57 -6.45
CA ALA A 4 2.27 4.29 -6.41
C ALA A 4 3.61 4.44 -5.69
N THR A 5 3.88 3.53 -4.75
CA THR A 5 5.14 3.45 -4.02
C THR A 5 5.99 2.35 -4.62
N ALA A 6 7.08 2.71 -5.30
CA ALA A 6 7.89 1.73 -6.04
C ALA A 6 9.36 2.13 -6.09
N GLY A 7 10.21 1.14 -6.37
CA GLY A 7 11.63 1.38 -6.67
C GLY A 7 11.81 1.97 -8.06
N GLU A 8 12.97 2.59 -8.30
CA GLU A 8 13.30 3.29 -9.56
C GLU A 8 13.03 2.45 -10.81
N ARG A 9 13.35 1.15 -10.74
CA ARG A 9 13.24 0.20 -11.84
C ARG A 9 11.81 0.02 -12.39
N ARG A 10 10.77 0.34 -11.60
CA ARG A 10 9.35 0.27 -12.01
C ARG A 10 8.70 1.66 -12.14
N ALA A 11 9.42 2.72 -11.79
CA ALA A 11 8.85 4.05 -11.66
C ALA A 11 8.38 4.62 -13.01
N GLU A 12 9.15 4.41 -14.08
CA GLU A 12 8.74 4.87 -15.43
C GLU A 12 7.51 4.13 -15.95
N GLU A 13 7.46 2.81 -15.76
CA GLU A 13 6.31 1.97 -16.13
C GLU A 13 5.03 2.44 -15.43
N LEU A 14 5.09 2.67 -14.11
CA LEU A 14 3.95 3.15 -13.33
C LEU A 14 3.49 4.56 -13.70
N ARG A 15 4.43 5.47 -14.02
CA ARG A 15 4.09 6.80 -14.55
C ARG A 15 3.42 6.69 -15.92
N GLY A 16 3.87 5.77 -16.77
CA GLY A 16 3.24 5.47 -18.07
C GLY A 16 1.80 4.97 -17.94
N LEU A 17 1.47 4.29 -16.84
CA LEU A 17 0.11 3.87 -16.49
C LEU A 17 -0.74 4.99 -15.84
N GLY A 18 -0.17 6.19 -15.66
CA GLY A 18 -0.86 7.36 -15.11
C GLY A 18 -0.79 7.49 -13.58
N ALA A 19 0.07 6.71 -12.91
CA ALA A 19 0.29 6.86 -11.47
C ALA A 19 1.29 7.98 -11.16
N GLU A 20 1.06 8.70 -10.07
CA GLU A 20 2.07 9.56 -9.45
C GLU A 20 2.96 8.69 -8.55
N VAL A 21 4.26 8.64 -8.85
CA VAL A 21 5.19 7.69 -8.22
C VAL A 21 6.07 8.37 -7.19
N THR A 22 6.16 7.78 -6.00
CA THR A 22 7.08 8.16 -4.92
C THR A 22 7.85 6.92 -4.44
N PRO A 23 9.10 7.03 -3.96
CA PRO A 23 9.85 5.87 -3.47
C PRO A 23 9.23 5.29 -2.19
N TYR A 24 9.26 3.96 -2.07
CA TYR A 24 9.00 3.26 -0.81
C TYR A 24 10.11 3.51 0.23
N GLY A 25 9.94 2.98 1.44
CA GLY A 25 10.95 3.02 2.50
C GLY A 25 10.66 4.10 3.54
N GLU A 26 11.69 4.52 4.27
CA GLU A 26 11.53 5.45 5.38
C GLU A 26 10.84 6.76 4.94
N GLY A 27 9.87 7.21 5.75
CA GLY A 27 9.09 8.42 5.49
C GLY A 27 8.11 8.33 4.31
N MET A 28 7.86 7.13 3.77
CA MET A 28 6.91 6.92 2.68
C MET A 28 5.52 7.47 3.02
N ALA A 29 5.01 7.24 4.23
CA ALA A 29 3.66 7.67 4.57
C ALA A 29 3.50 9.19 4.60
N ALA A 30 4.56 9.91 4.99
CA ALA A 30 4.57 11.37 4.95
C ALA A 30 4.53 11.87 3.50
N ARG A 31 5.39 11.33 2.63
CA ARG A 31 5.42 11.69 1.20
C ARG A 31 4.08 11.41 0.50
N VAL A 32 3.47 10.25 0.78
CA VAL A 32 2.17 9.88 0.19
C VAL A 32 1.09 10.89 0.61
N ARG A 33 1.03 11.25 1.90
CA ARG A 33 0.02 12.21 2.39
C ARG A 33 0.25 13.63 1.89
N GLU A 34 1.51 14.05 1.77
CA GLU A 34 1.84 15.34 1.16
C GLU A 34 1.35 15.40 -0.29
N LEU A 35 1.60 14.36 -1.08
CA LEU A 35 1.09 14.27 -2.44
C LEU A 35 -0.44 14.23 -2.48
N ALA A 36 -1.08 13.46 -1.60
CA ALA A 36 -2.54 13.33 -1.53
C ALA A 36 -3.25 14.60 -1.01
N GLY A 37 -2.55 15.45 -0.24
CA GLY A 37 -3.15 16.57 0.48
C GLY A 37 -3.87 16.17 1.77
N GLY A 38 -3.52 15.02 2.34
CA GLY A 38 -4.21 14.40 3.48
C GLY A 38 -4.11 12.88 3.45
N ASP A 39 -5.03 12.20 4.13
CA ASP A 39 -5.13 10.73 4.07
C ASP A 39 -5.63 10.29 2.69
N VAL A 40 -5.14 9.14 2.20
CA VAL A 40 -5.66 8.51 1.00
C VAL A 40 -6.92 7.70 1.35
N ASP A 41 -7.83 7.59 0.39
CA ASP A 41 -9.09 6.87 0.60
C ASP A 41 -8.85 5.36 0.84
N LEU A 42 -7.89 4.78 0.12
CA LEU A 42 -7.58 3.35 0.13
C LEU A 42 -6.09 3.11 -0.15
N ALA A 43 -5.54 2.06 0.45
CA ALA A 43 -4.19 1.58 0.14
C ALA A 43 -4.22 0.07 -0.20
N ILE A 44 -3.49 -0.33 -1.23
CA ILE A 44 -3.35 -1.73 -1.64
C ILE A 44 -1.88 -2.13 -1.55
N ASP A 45 -1.59 -3.16 -0.76
CA ASP A 45 -0.30 -3.82 -0.68
C ASP A 45 -0.27 -5.04 -1.60
N ALA A 46 0.65 -5.00 -2.56
CA ALA A 46 0.95 -6.10 -3.47
C ALA A 46 2.46 -6.43 -3.49
N ALA A 47 3.22 -5.89 -2.54
CA ALA A 47 4.63 -6.21 -2.40
C ALA A 47 4.79 -7.57 -1.69
N PRO A 48 5.88 -8.32 -1.92
CA PRO A 48 6.20 -9.46 -1.08
C PRO A 48 6.25 -9.06 0.41
N PRO A 49 5.87 -9.94 1.35
CA PRO A 49 5.88 -9.62 2.78
C PRO A 49 7.23 -9.06 3.22
N SER A 50 7.25 -7.79 3.61
CA SER A 50 8.45 -7.05 3.98
C SER A 50 8.24 -6.09 5.14
N GLY A 51 7.13 -6.23 5.88
CA GLY A 51 6.76 -5.32 6.97
C GLY A 51 6.29 -3.94 6.50
N GLY A 52 5.75 -3.82 5.29
CA GLY A 52 5.26 -2.55 4.73
C GLY A 52 3.90 -2.08 5.27
N LEU A 53 3.07 -3.00 5.79
CA LEU A 53 1.70 -2.69 6.22
C LEU A 53 1.60 -1.57 7.27
N PRO A 54 2.44 -1.51 8.33
CA PRO A 54 2.37 -0.43 9.31
C PRO A 54 2.53 0.96 8.69
N GLU A 55 3.34 1.08 7.63
CA GLU A 55 3.56 2.36 6.97
C GLU A 55 2.41 2.70 6.00
N LEU A 56 1.77 1.70 5.36
CA LEU A 56 0.56 1.90 4.57
C LEU A 56 -0.65 2.29 5.44
N ILE A 57 -0.80 1.70 6.63
CA ILE A 57 -1.86 2.08 7.58
C ILE A 57 -1.76 3.56 7.93
N ARG A 58 -0.54 4.08 8.03
CA ARG A 58 -0.33 5.50 8.31
C ARG A 58 -0.79 6.39 7.16
N THR A 59 -1.04 5.92 5.93
CA THR A 59 -1.51 6.79 4.84
C THR A 59 -3.02 6.94 4.77
N VAL A 60 -3.78 6.10 5.47
CA VAL A 60 -5.24 6.03 5.40
C VAL A 60 -5.90 6.43 6.72
N ALA A 61 -7.21 6.69 6.68
CA ALA A 61 -7.98 7.07 7.87
C ALA A 61 -8.12 5.93 8.90
N ALA A 62 -8.19 4.67 8.47
CA ALA A 62 -8.26 3.51 9.36
C ALA A 62 -7.57 2.26 8.76
N PRO A 63 -7.09 1.30 9.58
CA PRO A 63 -6.45 0.08 9.06
C PRO A 63 -7.33 -0.73 8.09
N ARG A 64 -8.65 -0.71 8.31
CA ARG A 64 -9.63 -1.32 7.43
C ARG A 64 -9.66 -0.73 6.02
N ASP A 65 -9.06 0.43 5.78
CA ASP A 65 -8.98 1.06 4.46
C ASP A 65 -7.76 0.57 3.67
N VAL A 66 -6.88 -0.21 4.30
CA VAL A 66 -5.81 -0.98 3.66
C VAL A 66 -6.31 -2.36 3.23
N MET A 67 -5.85 -2.84 2.08
CA MET A 67 -5.99 -4.21 1.62
C MET A 67 -4.60 -4.79 1.31
N THR A 68 -4.28 -6.00 1.76
CA THR A 68 -3.10 -6.74 1.31
C THR A 68 -3.47 -7.97 0.51
N MET A 69 -2.62 -8.30 -0.47
CA MET A 69 -2.68 -9.53 -1.27
C MET A 69 -1.54 -10.50 -0.94
N SER A 70 -0.68 -10.18 0.04
CA SER A 70 0.58 -10.90 0.28
C SER A 70 0.88 -11.18 1.76
N ASP A 71 0.68 -10.23 2.66
CA ASP A 71 1.08 -10.33 4.08
C ASP A 71 -0.12 -10.57 5.01
N PHE A 72 -0.77 -11.72 4.84
CA PHE A 72 -2.01 -12.06 5.57
C PHE A 72 -1.80 -12.20 7.09
N ALA A 73 -0.63 -12.71 7.50
CA ALA A 73 -0.30 -12.86 8.92
C ALA A 73 -0.24 -11.49 9.61
N ALA A 74 0.49 -10.52 9.06
CA ALA A 74 0.52 -9.18 9.61
C ALA A 74 -0.84 -8.47 9.47
N ALA A 75 -1.62 -8.80 8.45
CA ALA A 75 -2.92 -8.18 8.25
C ALA A 75 -3.94 -8.53 9.34
N GLU A 76 -3.95 -9.77 9.82
CA GLU A 76 -4.76 -10.19 10.97
C GLU A 76 -4.40 -9.41 12.23
N GLU A 77 -3.11 -9.29 12.53
CA GLU A 77 -2.61 -8.58 13.71
C GLU A 77 -2.92 -7.08 13.67
N LEU A 78 -2.94 -6.48 12.47
CA LEU A 78 -3.05 -5.03 12.27
C LEU A 78 -4.47 -4.56 11.91
N GLY A 79 -5.44 -5.46 11.76
CA GLY A 79 -6.80 -5.13 11.34
C GLY A 79 -6.90 -4.63 9.90
N VAL A 80 -5.97 -5.05 9.05
CA VAL A 80 -5.94 -4.77 7.60
C VAL A 80 -6.81 -5.77 6.88
N ARG A 81 -7.53 -5.34 5.83
CA ARG A 81 -8.34 -6.27 5.03
C ARG A 81 -7.43 -7.17 4.20
N TYR A 82 -7.86 -8.41 4.05
CA TYR A 82 -7.38 -9.31 3.03
C TYR A 82 -8.57 -10.17 2.57
N GLN A 83 -8.51 -10.70 1.35
CA GLN A 83 -9.49 -11.65 0.84
C GLN A 83 -8.79 -13.00 0.70
N PHE A 84 -9.32 -14.03 1.37
CA PHE A 84 -8.98 -15.42 1.08
C PHE A 84 -9.88 -15.93 -0.05
N GLY A 85 -9.27 -16.56 -1.06
CA GLY A 85 -9.96 -17.24 -2.16
C GLY A 85 -9.48 -18.69 -2.27
N GLU A 86 -10.46 -19.60 -2.18
CA GLU A 86 -10.45 -21.07 -2.16
C GLU A 86 -9.72 -21.79 -1.01
N GLU A 87 -10.52 -22.23 -0.03
CA GLU A 87 -10.34 -23.51 0.63
C GLU A 87 -10.27 -24.60 -0.46
N GLY A 88 -9.09 -25.17 -0.65
CA GLY A 88 -8.96 -26.39 -1.44
C GLY A 88 -9.78 -27.50 -0.77
N ASN A 89 -10.77 -28.03 -1.50
CA ASN A 89 -11.44 -29.29 -1.18
C ASN A 89 -10.48 -30.47 -1.32
#